data_AF-A0A3N5GGQ3-F1
#
_entry.id   AF-A0A3N5GGQ3-F1
#
_cell.length_a   1.000
_cell.length_b   1.000
_cell.length_c   1.000
_cell.angle_alpha   90.00
_cell.angle_beta   90.00
_cell.angle_gamma   90.00
#
_symmetry.space_group_name_H-M   'P 1'
#
loop_
_entity.id
_entity.type
_entity.pdbx_description
1 polymer ?
#
loop_
_entity_poly.entity_id
_entity_poly.type
_entity_poly.pdbx_seq_one_letter_code
_entity_poly.pdbx_strand_id
1 'polypeptide(L)'
;NPSEAQRANAKAMTNVQERLQQMGIAPPSVRTLGYDLQPEFDYANGRQTLRGYVARNLIEVTIDALDRVGDVIDASASSGATAIQSVRFDLKSREASEREALKLAVTDARARAEAAAAGAGQRIDQIWRIEESRGLVQPPQPLRMREEALAVASTPIVAGDVEVRARVTLSAVLR
;
A
#
# COMPACT_ATOMS: atom_id res chain seq x y z
N ASN A 1 21.88 -24.60 8.73
CA ASN A 1 21.76 -24.15 10.15
C ASN A 1 21.30 -22.67 10.18
N PRO A 2 21.00 -22.02 11.33
CA PRO A 2 20.49 -20.65 11.35
C PRO A 2 21.43 -19.64 10.70
N SER A 3 22.74 -19.75 10.97
CA SER A 3 23.74 -18.81 10.43
C SER A 3 23.83 -18.86 8.91
N GLU A 4 23.74 -20.06 8.32
CA GLU A 4 23.68 -20.23 6.86
C GLU A 4 22.44 -19.58 6.26
N ALA A 5 21.27 -19.77 6.87
CA ALA A 5 20.03 -19.15 6.40
C ALA A 5 20.13 -17.61 6.43
N GLN A 6 20.70 -17.05 7.50
CA GLN A 6 20.93 -15.60 7.61
C GLN A 6 21.90 -15.09 6.53
N ARG A 7 23.03 -15.78 6.31
CA ARG A 7 24.02 -15.38 5.29
C ARG A 7 23.46 -15.46 3.87
N ALA A 8 22.69 -16.51 3.57
CA ALA A 8 22.04 -16.66 2.27
C ALA A 8 21.04 -15.53 2.03
N ASN A 9 20.20 -15.23 3.02
CA ASN A 9 19.25 -14.12 2.94
C ASN A 9 19.96 -12.75 2.79
N ALA A 10 21.02 -12.51 3.59
CA ALA A 10 21.80 -11.28 3.51
C ALA A 10 22.41 -11.09 2.12
N LYS A 11 23.03 -12.14 1.56
CA LYS A 11 23.62 -12.10 0.21
C LYS A 11 22.56 -11.78 -0.86
N ALA A 12 21.41 -12.48 -0.82
CA ALA A 12 20.33 -12.22 -1.77
C ALA A 12 19.79 -10.79 -1.64
N MET A 13 19.61 -10.31 -0.41
CA MET A 13 19.09 -8.97 -0.17
C MET A 13 20.08 -7.86 -0.57
N THR A 14 21.39 -8.06 -0.36
CA THR A 14 22.43 -7.16 -0.87
C THR A 14 22.38 -7.05 -2.38
N ASN A 15 22.30 -8.18 -3.10
CA ASN A 15 22.20 -8.19 -4.56
C ASN A 15 20.96 -7.43 -5.05
N VAL A 16 19.81 -7.64 -4.41
CA VAL A 16 18.56 -6.92 -4.74
C VAL A 16 18.75 -5.42 -4.52
N GLN A 17 19.26 -4.98 -3.36
CA GLN A 17 19.45 -3.56 -3.07
C GLN A 17 20.44 -2.89 -4.02
N GLU A 18 21.55 -3.55 -4.35
CA GLU A 18 22.52 -3.06 -5.33
C GLU A 18 21.90 -2.92 -6.72
N ARG A 19 21.09 -3.90 -7.14
CA ARG A 19 20.38 -3.83 -8.42
C ARG A 19 19.39 -2.67 -8.46
N LEU A 20 18.61 -2.46 -7.40
CA LEU A 20 17.68 -1.33 -7.29
C LEU A 20 18.42 0.01 -7.37
N GLN A 21 19.59 0.12 -6.72
CA GLN A 21 20.43 1.32 -6.80
C GLN A 21 20.98 1.57 -8.21
N GLN A 22 21.44 0.52 -8.91
CA GLN A 22 21.88 0.63 -10.31
C GLN A 22 20.75 1.08 -11.25
N MET A 23 19.50 0.77 -10.91
CA MET A 23 18.31 1.26 -11.61
C MET A 23 17.94 2.70 -11.19
N GLY A 24 18.72 3.36 -10.35
CA GLY A 24 18.48 4.72 -9.91
C GLY A 24 17.41 4.85 -8.83
N ILE A 25 17.04 3.76 -8.15
CA ILE A 25 16.19 3.84 -6.96
C ILE A 25 17.06 4.30 -5.79
N ALA A 26 16.74 5.48 -5.26
CA ALA A 26 17.50 6.08 -4.18
C ALA A 26 17.36 5.25 -2.88
N PRO A 27 18.40 5.19 -2.03
CA PRO A 27 18.34 4.48 -0.75
C PRO A 27 17.14 4.85 0.14
N PRO A 28 16.70 6.12 0.23
CA PRO A 28 15.51 6.49 1.01
C PRO A 28 14.19 5.89 0.49
N SER A 29 14.15 5.46 -0.78
CA SER A 29 12.99 4.81 -1.39
C SER A 29 12.92 3.31 -1.09
N VAL A 30 13.89 2.76 -0.37
CA VAL A 30 13.90 1.35 0.04
C VAL A 30 13.87 1.27 1.57
N ARG A 31 12.89 0.55 2.11
CA ARG A 31 12.72 0.42 3.57
C ARG A 31 12.50 -1.03 3.95
N THR A 32 13.21 -1.52 4.96
CA THR A 32 12.92 -2.83 5.55
C THR A 32 11.66 -2.73 6.41
N LEU A 33 10.67 -3.55 6.10
CA LEU A 33 9.42 -3.67 6.87
C LEU A 33 9.52 -4.74 7.96
N GLY A 34 10.35 -5.77 7.75
CA GLY A 34 10.48 -6.85 8.71
C GLY A 34 11.60 -7.82 8.37
N TYR A 35 12.05 -8.53 9.41
CA TYR A 35 13.03 -9.60 9.31
C TYR A 35 12.63 -10.71 10.29
N ASP A 36 12.54 -11.94 9.81
CA ASP A 36 12.29 -13.11 10.64
C ASP A 36 13.26 -14.24 10.33
N LEU A 37 13.66 -14.98 11.37
CA LEU A 37 14.43 -16.21 11.27
C LEU A 37 13.71 -17.26 12.10
N GLN A 38 13.20 -18.29 11.45
CA GLN A 38 12.37 -19.29 12.09
C GLN A 38 12.86 -20.70 11.74
N PRO A 39 12.82 -21.65 12.69
CA PRO A 39 13.01 -23.06 12.37
C PRO A 39 11.85 -23.55 11.50
N GLU A 40 12.18 -24.40 10.53
CA GLU A 40 11.21 -25.11 9.70
C GLU A 40 11.23 -26.59 10.10
N PHE A 41 10.04 -27.17 10.26
CA PHE A 41 9.88 -28.54 10.73
C PHE A 41 9.06 -29.36 9.73
N ASP A 42 9.46 -30.61 9.55
CA ASP A 42 8.66 -31.62 8.89
C ASP A 42 7.81 -32.35 9.93
N TYR A 43 6.55 -32.61 9.56
CA TYR A 43 5.61 -33.38 10.37
C TYR A 43 5.25 -34.67 9.63
N ALA A 44 5.73 -35.80 10.13
CA ALA A 44 5.43 -37.12 9.58
C ALA A 44 5.18 -38.13 10.70
N ASN A 45 4.13 -38.94 10.57
CA ASN A 45 3.77 -40.01 11.52
C ASN A 45 3.68 -39.53 12.98
N GLY A 46 3.16 -38.33 13.22
CA GLY A 46 3.05 -37.75 14.58
C GLY A 46 4.36 -37.27 15.20
N ARG A 47 5.47 -37.30 14.45
CA ARG A 47 6.79 -36.81 14.90
C ARG A 47 7.16 -35.52 14.18
N GLN A 48 7.58 -34.54 14.96
CA GLN A 48 8.16 -33.29 14.47
C GLN A 48 9.68 -33.45 14.34
N THR A 49 10.22 -33.20 13.15
CA THR A 49 11.66 -33.24 12.89
C THR A 49 12.11 -31.90 12.34
N LEU A 50 13.18 -31.32 12.89
CA LEU A 50 13.73 -30.07 12.40
C LEU A 50 14.29 -30.28 10.98
N ARG A 51 13.70 -29.60 10.01
CA ARG A 51 14.11 -29.59 8.60
C ARG A 51 15.25 -28.60 8.39
N GLY A 52 15.15 -27.43 9.01
CA GLY A 52 16.13 -26.35 8.83
C GLY A 52 15.69 -25.05 9.43
N TYR A 53 16.20 -23.94 8.87
CA TYR A 53 15.85 -22.59 9.27
C TYR A 53 15.60 -21.75 8.03
N VAL A 54 14.61 -20.88 8.11
CA VAL A 54 14.25 -19.93 7.04
C VAL A 54 14.43 -18.53 7.57
N ALA A 55 15.23 -17.73 6.86
CA ALA A 55 15.35 -16.30 7.09
C ALA A 55 14.54 -15.55 6.01
N ARG A 56 13.61 -14.70 6.43
CA ARG A 56 12.85 -13.82 5.55
C ARG A 56 13.18 -12.37 5.87
N ASN A 57 13.29 -11.56 4.82
CA ASN A 57 13.55 -10.14 4.91
C ASN A 57 12.61 -9.46 3.92
N LEU A 58 11.74 -8.59 4.43
CA LEU A 58 10.73 -7.89 3.67
C LEU A 58 11.14 -6.43 3.51
N ILE A 59 11.24 -5.97 2.27
CA ILE A 59 11.47 -4.57 1.93
C ILE A 59 10.26 -3.98 1.20
N GLU A 60 10.03 -2.70 1.42
CA GLU A 60 9.16 -1.84 0.64
C GLU A 60 10.03 -0.99 -0.29
N VAL A 61 9.61 -0.87 -1.54
CA VAL A 61 10.29 -0.07 -2.57
C VAL A 61 9.30 0.93 -3.15
N THR A 62 9.61 2.22 -3.01
CA THR A 62 8.81 3.31 -3.56
C THR A 62 9.35 3.72 -4.92
N ILE A 63 8.49 3.73 -5.94
CA ILE A 63 8.84 4.03 -7.32
C ILE A 63 7.97 5.19 -7.81
N ASP A 64 8.59 6.31 -8.19
CA ASP A 64 7.87 7.50 -8.70
C ASP A 64 7.43 7.33 -10.17
N ALA A 65 8.22 6.59 -10.96
CA ALA A 65 8.00 6.40 -12.39
C ALA A 65 7.21 5.11 -12.62
N LEU A 66 5.90 5.23 -12.83
CA LEU A 66 4.97 4.09 -12.94
C LEU A 66 5.28 3.15 -14.11
N ASP A 67 5.82 3.68 -15.19
CA ASP A 67 6.28 2.95 -16.37
C ASP A 67 7.44 1.98 -16.07
N ARG A 68 8.16 2.19 -14.96
CA ARG A 68 9.32 1.40 -14.57
C ARG A 68 9.00 0.27 -13.59
N VAL A 69 7.75 0.15 -13.13
CA VAL A 69 7.40 -0.80 -12.06
C VAL A 69 7.63 -2.26 -12.50
N GLY A 70 7.28 -2.60 -13.74
CA GLY A 70 7.54 -3.93 -14.31
C GLY A 70 9.02 -4.29 -14.31
N ASP A 71 9.86 -3.40 -14.83
CA ASP A 71 11.31 -3.61 -14.88
C ASP A 71 11.91 -3.79 -13.48
N VAL A 72 11.41 -3.05 -12.48
CA VAL A 72 11.88 -3.16 -11.09
C VAL A 72 11.48 -4.49 -10.46
N ILE A 73 10.28 -4.98 -10.75
CA ILE A 73 9.81 -6.31 -10.36
C ILE A 73 10.74 -7.39 -10.93
N ASP A 74 11.00 -7.33 -12.24
CA ASP A 74 11.81 -8.34 -12.93
C ASP A 74 13.28 -8.31 -12.48
N ALA A 75 13.82 -7.11 -12.29
CA ALA A 75 15.16 -6.93 -11.73
C ALA A 75 15.27 -7.45 -10.30
N SER A 76 14.24 -7.27 -9.47
CA SER A 76 14.23 -7.80 -8.10
C SER A 76 14.18 -9.34 -8.10
N ALA A 77 13.31 -9.93 -8.93
CA ALA A 77 13.17 -11.38 -9.05
C ALA A 77 14.48 -12.03 -9.54
N SER A 78 15.07 -11.49 -10.61
CA SER A 78 16.35 -11.96 -11.16
C SER A 78 17.53 -11.78 -10.20
N SER A 79 17.44 -10.86 -9.23
CA SER A 79 18.50 -10.62 -8.24
C SER A 79 18.37 -11.46 -6.96
N GLY A 80 17.30 -12.24 -6.82
CA GLY A 80 17.09 -13.16 -5.69
C GLY A 80 15.87 -12.87 -4.82
N ALA A 81 15.01 -11.90 -5.19
CA ALA A 81 13.71 -11.76 -4.53
C ALA A 81 12.81 -12.96 -4.88
N THR A 82 12.26 -13.62 -3.87
CA THR A 82 11.49 -14.85 -4.03
C THR A 82 9.98 -14.65 -3.95
N ALA A 83 9.54 -13.49 -3.46
CA ALA A 83 8.14 -13.15 -3.32
C ALA A 83 7.92 -11.65 -3.54
N ILE A 84 6.87 -11.33 -4.30
CA ILE A 84 6.36 -9.97 -4.48
C ILE A 84 4.92 -10.01 -3.98
N GLN A 85 4.68 -9.44 -2.80
CA GLN A 85 3.41 -9.61 -2.09
C GLN A 85 2.29 -8.75 -2.67
N SER A 86 2.54 -7.46 -2.91
CA SER A 86 1.55 -6.54 -3.44
C SER A 86 2.21 -5.32 -4.09
N VAL A 87 1.63 -4.85 -5.20
CA VAL A 87 1.90 -3.52 -5.77
C VAL A 87 0.77 -2.59 -5.33
N ARG A 88 1.11 -1.46 -4.72
CA ARG A 88 0.15 -0.42 -4.32
C ARG A 88 0.49 0.87 -5.03
N PHE A 89 -0.53 1.51 -5.60
CA PHE A 89 -0.42 2.85 -6.17
C PHE A 89 -0.86 3.89 -5.15
N ASP A 90 -0.12 5.00 -5.11
CA ASP A 90 -0.41 6.12 -4.22
C ASP A 90 -0.01 7.43 -4.88
N LEU A 91 -0.42 8.55 -4.27
CA LEU A 91 -0.07 9.89 -4.68
C LEU A 91 1.18 10.36 -3.93
N LYS A 92 2.20 10.80 -4.67
CA LYS A 92 3.41 11.39 -4.10
C LYS A 92 3.11 12.61 -3.21
N SER A 93 2.10 13.41 -3.58
CA SER A 93 1.60 14.53 -2.78
C SER A 93 0.10 14.39 -2.57
N ARG A 94 -0.27 13.74 -1.47
CA ARG A 94 -1.67 13.45 -1.12
C ARG A 94 -2.38 14.64 -0.46
N GLU A 95 -1.62 15.52 0.19
CA GLU A 95 -2.15 16.61 1.02
C GLU A 95 -3.09 17.57 0.26
N ALA A 96 -2.75 17.94 -0.98
CA ALA A 96 -3.61 18.79 -1.79
C ALA A 96 -4.94 18.10 -2.14
N SER A 97 -4.88 16.81 -2.49
CA SER A 97 -6.07 16.01 -2.82
C SER A 97 -6.93 15.75 -1.58
N GLU A 98 -6.33 15.54 -0.41
CA GLU A 98 -7.03 15.41 0.87
C GLU A 98 -7.75 16.69 1.26
N ARG A 99 -7.09 17.85 1.12
CA ARG A 99 -7.71 19.15 1.37
C ARG A 99 -8.91 19.40 0.46
N GLU A 100 -8.79 19.06 -0.82
CA GLU A 100 -9.90 19.21 -1.76
C GLU A 100 -11.04 18.24 -1.42
N ALA A 101 -10.73 16.98 -1.13
CA ALA A 101 -11.73 16.00 -0.71
C ALA A 101 -12.46 16.46 0.57
N LEU A 102 -11.73 17.04 1.54
CA LEU A 102 -12.32 17.56 2.78
C LEU A 102 -13.26 18.73 2.51
N LYS A 103 -12.85 19.67 1.64
CA LYS A 103 -13.70 20.80 1.23
C LYS A 103 -14.99 20.32 0.59
N LEU A 104 -14.90 19.36 -0.35
CA LEU A 104 -16.07 18.75 -0.99
C LEU A 104 -16.98 18.05 0.03
N ALA A 105 -16.39 17.32 0.99
CA ALA A 105 -17.15 16.65 2.04
C ALA A 105 -17.92 17.64 2.94
N VAL A 106 -17.32 18.79 3.29
CA VAL A 106 -18.00 19.84 4.05
C VAL A 106 -19.12 20.49 3.25
N THR A 107 -18.91 20.75 1.96
CA THR A 107 -19.96 21.28 1.07
C THR A 107 -21.15 20.32 0.96
N ASP A 108 -20.90 19.02 0.75
CA ASP A 108 -21.94 17.99 0.71
C ASP A 108 -22.67 17.88 2.06
N ALA A 109 -21.94 17.83 3.17
CA ALA A 109 -22.54 17.74 4.51
C ALA A 109 -23.45 18.94 4.81
N ARG A 110 -23.05 20.16 4.41
CA ARG A 110 -23.87 21.35 4.55
C ARG A 110 -25.14 21.27 3.72
N ALA A 111 -25.03 20.90 2.44
CA ALA A 111 -26.20 20.78 1.55
C ALA A 111 -27.22 19.76 2.09
N ARG A 112 -26.73 18.61 2.61
CA ARG A 112 -27.60 17.61 3.26
C ARG A 112 -28.26 18.13 4.53
N ALA A 113 -27.52 18.87 5.37
CA ALA A 113 -28.07 19.48 6.57
C ALA A 113 -29.14 20.54 6.25
N GLU A 114 -28.93 21.35 5.21
CA GLU A 114 -29.90 22.34 4.73
C GLU A 114 -31.20 21.67 4.23
N ALA A 115 -31.08 20.60 3.46
CA ALA A 115 -32.23 19.81 3.01
C ALA A 115 -32.99 19.17 4.18
N ALA A 116 -32.27 18.63 5.16
CA ALA A 116 -32.88 18.03 6.36
C ALA A 116 -33.62 19.09 7.22
N ALA A 117 -33.01 20.26 7.43
CA ALA A 117 -33.63 21.37 8.16
C ALA A 117 -34.90 21.85 7.45
N ALA A 118 -34.85 22.02 6.12
CA ALA A 118 -36.02 22.41 5.33
C ALA A 118 -37.18 21.41 5.45
N GLY A 119 -36.88 20.11 5.47
CA GLY A 119 -37.87 19.06 5.71
C GLY A 119 -38.53 19.13 7.09
N ALA A 120 -37.85 19.72 8.08
CA ALA A 120 -38.38 19.99 9.42
C ALA A 120 -39.05 21.39 9.53
N GLY A 121 -39.15 22.15 8.44
CA GLY A 121 -39.69 23.52 8.45
C GLY A 121 -38.77 24.55 9.10
N GLN A 122 -37.49 24.23 9.28
CA GLN A 122 -36.48 25.09 9.89
C GLN A 122 -35.37 25.46 8.90
N ARG A 123 -34.49 26.38 9.29
CA ARG A 123 -33.27 26.73 8.56
C ARG A 123 -32.05 26.56 9.46
N ILE A 124 -30.89 26.34 8.85
CA ILE A 124 -29.62 26.42 9.58
C ILE A 124 -29.39 27.88 10.01
N ASP A 125 -29.10 28.08 11.30
CA ASP A 125 -28.66 29.36 11.84
C ASP A 125 -27.13 29.45 11.80
N GLN A 126 -26.46 28.50 12.45
CA GLN A 126 -25.00 28.44 12.53
C GLN A 126 -24.48 26.99 12.52
N ILE A 127 -23.28 26.82 11.97
CA ILE A 127 -22.52 25.56 12.11
C ILE A 127 -21.79 25.61 13.45
N TRP A 128 -22.12 24.67 14.33
CA TRP A 128 -21.53 24.58 15.67
C TRP A 128 -20.26 23.73 15.69
N ARG A 129 -20.25 22.62 14.91
CA ARG A 129 -19.12 21.67 14.89
C ARG A 129 -18.95 21.06 13.52
N ILE A 130 -17.70 20.95 13.09
CA ILE A 130 -17.27 20.12 11.95
C ILE A 130 -16.20 19.18 12.48
N GLU A 131 -16.37 17.89 12.25
CA GLU A 131 -15.43 16.87 12.67
C GLU A 131 -15.07 15.98 11.49
N GLU A 132 -13.77 15.94 11.16
CA GLU A 132 -13.25 15.02 10.16
C GLU A 132 -13.25 13.60 10.73
N SER A 133 -14.07 12.73 10.14
CA SER A 133 -14.06 11.31 10.43
C SER A 133 -12.91 10.65 9.68
N ARG A 134 -11.74 10.59 10.31
CA ARG A 134 -10.60 9.81 9.83
C ARG A 134 -10.86 8.32 10.01
N GLY A 135 -11.73 7.77 9.17
CA GLY A 135 -11.78 6.33 8.97
C GLY A 135 -10.48 5.89 8.30
N LEU A 136 -9.96 4.71 8.66
CA LEU A 136 -8.87 4.08 7.92
C LEU A 136 -9.30 3.93 6.46
N VAL A 137 -8.81 4.81 5.59
CA VAL A 137 -8.96 4.67 4.14
C VAL A 137 -8.15 3.44 3.77
N GLN A 138 -8.82 2.31 3.55
CA GLN A 138 -8.16 1.14 3.02
C GLN A 138 -7.77 1.46 1.56
N PRO A 139 -6.48 1.37 1.21
CA PRO A 139 -6.05 1.63 -0.16
C PRO A 139 -6.71 0.62 -1.10
N PRO A 140 -7.06 1.05 -2.34
CA PRO A 140 -7.65 0.16 -3.33
C PRO A 140 -6.74 -1.05 -3.57
N GLN A 141 -7.33 -2.24 -3.52
CA GLN A 141 -6.63 -3.50 -3.79
C GLN A 141 -6.55 -3.70 -5.32
N PRO A 142 -5.38 -4.04 -5.89
CA PRO A 142 -5.27 -4.30 -7.32
C PRO A 142 -6.12 -5.51 -7.73
N LEU A 143 -6.88 -5.37 -8.82
CA LEU A 143 -7.63 -6.46 -9.45
C LEU A 143 -6.66 -7.44 -10.11
N ARG A 144 -6.73 -8.73 -9.75
CA ARG A 144 -5.94 -9.77 -10.40
C ARG A 144 -6.55 -10.11 -11.76
N MET A 145 -5.94 -9.64 -12.85
CA MET A 145 -6.20 -10.16 -14.20
C MET A 145 -5.69 -11.60 -14.31
N ARG A 146 -6.46 -12.45 -14.99
CA ARG A 146 -6.11 -13.85 -15.26
C ARG A 146 -5.16 -13.88 -16.46
N GLU A 147 -3.95 -14.39 -16.26
CA GLU A 147 -2.88 -14.40 -17.26
C GLU A 147 -3.26 -15.19 -18.51
N GLU A 148 -3.28 -14.52 -19.66
CA GLU A 148 -2.91 -15.12 -20.94
C GLU A 148 -1.46 -14.71 -21.21
N ALA A 149 -0.57 -15.71 -21.22
CA ALA A 149 0.87 -15.51 -21.40
C ALA A 149 1.15 -15.00 -22.82
N LEU A 150 1.41 -13.71 -22.94
CA LEU A 150 2.16 -13.13 -24.04
C LEU A 150 3.60 -12.92 -23.56
N ALA A 151 4.56 -13.21 -24.43
CA ALA A 151 5.98 -12.90 -24.21
C ALA A 151 6.16 -11.38 -24.19
N VAL A 152 5.98 -10.76 -23.03
CA VAL A 152 6.26 -9.34 -22.77
C VAL A 152 7.65 -9.26 -22.14
N ALA A 153 8.47 -8.31 -22.60
CA ALA A 153 9.83 -8.11 -22.11
C ALA A 153 9.89 -7.65 -20.63
N SER A 154 8.76 -7.20 -20.07
CA SER A 154 8.62 -6.83 -18.66
C SER A 154 7.24 -7.19 -18.09
N THR A 155 7.16 -7.37 -16.77
CA THR A 155 5.91 -7.68 -16.06
C THR A 155 4.88 -6.56 -16.30
N PRO A 156 3.70 -6.84 -16.90
CA PRO A 156 2.72 -5.82 -17.21
C PRO A 156 2.01 -5.34 -15.94
N ILE A 157 2.25 -4.07 -15.57
CA ILE A 157 1.62 -3.42 -14.41
C ILE A 157 0.83 -2.21 -14.90
N VAL A 158 -0.47 -2.20 -14.63
CA VAL A 158 -1.37 -1.08 -14.96
C VAL A 158 -1.84 -0.43 -13.67
N ALA A 159 -1.63 0.88 -13.56
CA ALA A 159 -2.14 1.67 -12.45
C ALA A 159 -3.64 1.90 -12.60
N GLY A 160 -4.40 1.65 -11.54
CA GLY A 160 -5.79 2.10 -11.41
C GLY A 160 -5.87 3.50 -10.82
N ASP A 161 -7.07 4.07 -10.78
CA ASP A 161 -7.30 5.36 -10.14
C ASP A 161 -7.06 5.30 -8.63
N VAL A 162 -6.37 6.33 -8.10
CA VAL A 162 -6.19 6.50 -6.66
C VAL A 162 -7.29 7.41 -6.13
N GLU A 163 -8.26 6.83 -5.43
CA GLU A 163 -9.34 7.60 -4.83
C GLU A 163 -8.93 8.19 -3.47
N VAL A 164 -9.17 9.48 -3.29
CA VAL A 164 -9.00 10.17 -2.01
C VAL A 164 -10.37 10.52 -1.46
N ARG A 165 -10.72 9.92 -0.31
CA ARG A 165 -12.03 10.11 0.34
C ARG A 165 -11.85 10.87 1.66
N ALA A 166 -12.71 11.85 1.88
CA ALA A 166 -12.89 12.49 3.18
C ALA A 166 -14.32 12.28 3.65
N ARG A 167 -14.51 12.15 4.97
CA ARG A 167 -15.82 12.07 5.61
C ARG A 167 -15.86 13.08 6.74
N VAL A 168 -16.96 13.82 6.84
CA VAL A 168 -17.17 14.78 7.92
C VAL A 168 -18.51 14.57 8.59
N THR A 169 -18.54 14.85 9.89
CA THR A 169 -19.76 15.01 10.66
C THR A 169 -19.94 16.51 10.92
N LEU A 170 -21.09 17.05 10.51
CA LEU A 170 -21.43 18.45 10.68
C LEU A 170 -22.63 18.56 11.64
N SER A 171 -22.49 19.37 12.68
CA SER A 171 -23.56 19.70 13.63
C SER A 171 -23.91 21.18 13.52
N ALA A 172 -25.20 21.47 13.37
CA ALA A 172 -25.72 22.81 13.18
C ALA A 172 -26.84 23.12 14.18
N VAL A 173 -26.98 24.40 14.52
CA VAL A 173 -28.12 24.92 15.25
C VAL A 173 -29.16 25.37 14.23
N LEU A 174 -30.43 25.02 14.48
CA LEU A 174 -31.55 25.35 13.61
C LEU A 174 -32.39 26.50 14.19
N ARG A 175 -33.11 27.21 13.32
CA ARG A 175 -34.05 28.28 13.65
C ARG A 175 -35.30 28.27 12.76
#